data_AF-G8RST6-F1
#
_entry.id   AF-G8RST6-F1
#
_cell.length_a   1.000
_cell.length_b   1.000
_cell.length_c   1.000
_cell.angle_alpha   90.00
_cell.angle_beta   90.00
_cell.angle_gamma   90.00
#
_symmetry.space_group_name_H-M   'P 1'
#
loop_
_entity.id
_entity.type
_entity.pdbx_description
1 polymer ?
#
loop_
_entity_poly.entity_id
_entity_poly.type
_entity_poly.pdbx_seq_one_letter_code
_entity_poly.pdbx_strand_id
1 'polypeptide(L)'
;MRRQSAAVICLVGMAMAAGITPSASADQNGYNPDYTIYRTAGNVRCVVSAEKAACERMVPGGFAGAPVDAPVASVDSSGKFSWEAAPLGGTGNEITIVNGQPYHSHKWTLLLTIEGTRLSRKGNSHGMNVSIDGTVVTPY
;
A
#
# COMPACT_ATOMS: atom_id res chain seq x y z
N MET A 1 -75.65 4.12 22.31
CA MET A 1 -74.52 4.01 23.26
C MET A 1 -73.22 3.95 22.45
N ARG A 2 -72.31 4.91 22.65
CA ARG A 2 -70.96 5.02 22.05
C ARG A 2 -69.95 4.18 22.83
N ARG A 3 -68.92 3.65 22.17
CA ARG A 3 -67.51 3.40 22.62
C ARG A 3 -66.86 2.38 21.65
N GLN A 4 -65.61 2.43 21.22
CA GLN A 4 -64.54 3.43 21.18
C GLN A 4 -63.50 2.81 20.21
N SER A 5 -62.92 3.63 19.31
CA SER A 5 -61.86 3.23 18.39
C SER A 5 -60.56 2.87 19.14
N ALA A 6 -59.79 1.91 18.62
CA ALA A 6 -58.36 1.80 18.90
C ALA A 6 -57.63 1.28 17.66
N ALA A 7 -56.92 2.18 16.99
CA ALA A 7 -55.98 1.86 15.93
C ALA A 7 -54.71 1.30 16.57
N VAL A 8 -54.30 0.10 16.17
CA VAL A 8 -53.01 -0.48 16.55
C VAL A 8 -52.00 -0.08 15.48
N ILE A 9 -51.16 0.89 15.83
CA ILE A 9 -50.01 1.33 15.06
C ILE A 9 -48.92 0.28 15.25
N CYS A 10 -48.74 -0.61 14.27
CA CYS A 10 -47.59 -1.50 14.22
C CYS A 10 -46.36 -0.68 13.84
N LEU A 11 -45.47 -0.49 14.82
CA LEU A 11 -44.14 0.07 14.67
C LEU A 11 -43.34 -0.75 13.64
N VAL A 12 -42.91 -0.07 12.57
CA VAL A 12 -41.95 -0.60 11.60
C VAL A 12 -40.61 -0.78 12.32
N GLY A 13 -40.21 -2.03 12.51
CA GLY A 13 -38.87 -2.40 13.00
C GLY A 13 -37.82 -2.01 11.97
N MET A 14 -37.10 -0.93 12.23
CA MET A 14 -36.00 -0.46 11.39
C MET A 14 -34.79 -1.36 11.64
N ALA A 15 -34.57 -2.33 10.75
CA ALA A 15 -33.35 -3.12 10.71
C ALA A 15 -32.18 -2.19 10.36
N MET A 16 -31.25 -1.99 11.29
CA MET A 16 -30.00 -1.29 11.03
C MET A 16 -29.14 -2.15 10.10
N ALA A 17 -29.17 -1.86 8.81
CA ALA A 17 -28.15 -2.30 7.88
C ALA A 17 -26.84 -1.59 8.26
N ALA A 18 -25.90 -2.31 8.85
CA ALA A 18 -24.53 -1.86 9.01
C ALA A 18 -23.91 -1.73 7.61
N GLY A 19 -24.06 -0.56 6.99
CA GLY A 19 -23.40 -0.21 5.75
C GLY A 19 -21.89 -0.28 5.97
N ILE A 20 -21.24 -1.16 5.23
CA ILE A 20 -19.79 -1.21 5.09
C ILE A 20 -19.39 0.16 4.50
N THR A 21 -18.87 1.05 5.33
CA THR A 21 -18.40 2.33 4.84
C THR A 21 -17.20 2.06 3.92
N PRO A 22 -17.19 2.57 2.67
CA PRO A 22 -15.97 2.56 1.89
C PRO A 22 -14.92 3.34 2.68
N SER A 23 -13.79 2.70 2.97
CA SER A 23 -12.65 3.36 3.58
C SER A 23 -12.28 4.54 2.69
N ALA A 24 -12.33 5.75 3.26
CA ALA A 24 -11.90 6.95 2.56
C ALA A 24 -10.50 6.71 2.01
N SER A 25 -10.33 6.73 0.69
CA SER A 25 -9.01 6.79 0.08
C SER A 25 -8.38 8.10 0.54
N ALA A 26 -7.28 8.03 1.28
CA ALA A 26 -6.54 9.23 1.63
C ALA A 26 -6.23 10.01 0.34
N ASP A 27 -6.53 11.30 0.35
CA ASP A 27 -6.20 12.25 -0.71
C ASP A 27 -4.70 12.15 -1.02
N GLN A 28 -4.35 11.52 -2.15
CA GLN A 28 -2.97 11.27 -2.55
C GLN A 28 -2.43 12.55 -3.19
N ASN A 29 -2.17 13.59 -2.38
CA ASN A 29 -1.39 14.75 -2.81
C ASN A 29 0.04 14.29 -3.16
N GLY A 30 0.23 13.77 -4.37
CA GLY A 30 1.42 13.01 -4.79
C GLY A 30 1.17 11.84 -5.75
N TYR A 31 -0.09 11.56 -6.12
CA TYR A 31 -0.36 10.67 -7.25
C TYR A 31 0.12 11.30 -8.57
N ASN A 32 0.98 10.58 -9.28
CA ASN A 32 1.34 10.86 -10.68
C ASN A 32 0.86 9.67 -11.52
N PRO A 33 0.30 9.88 -12.73
CA PRO A 33 -0.27 8.81 -13.56
C PRO A 33 0.74 7.72 -13.99
N ASP A 34 2.03 8.04 -14.03
CA ASP A 34 3.10 7.14 -14.45
C ASP A 34 3.69 6.35 -13.27
N TYR A 35 3.87 7.03 -12.13
CA TYR A 35 4.43 6.44 -10.92
C TYR A 35 3.99 7.17 -9.66
N THR A 36 4.08 6.49 -8.51
CA THR A 36 3.86 7.09 -7.18
C THR A 36 5.09 6.82 -6.30
N ILE A 37 5.50 7.82 -5.51
CA ILE A 37 6.64 7.72 -4.59
C ILE A 37 6.12 7.58 -3.16
N TYR A 38 6.61 6.59 -2.43
CA TYR A 38 6.26 6.32 -1.04
C TYR A 38 7.48 6.37 -0.12
N ARG A 39 7.33 7.05 1.03
CA ARG A 39 8.25 6.90 2.17
C ARG A 39 7.70 5.86 3.11
N THR A 40 8.54 4.91 3.51
CA THR A 40 8.17 3.83 4.41
C THR A 40 9.09 3.78 5.63
N ALA A 41 8.88 2.81 6.52
CA ALA A 41 9.74 2.62 7.69
C ALA A 41 11.20 2.30 7.29
N GLY A 42 12.12 2.42 8.23
CA GLY A 42 13.52 2.05 8.02
C GLY A 42 14.30 2.93 7.02
N ASN A 43 13.83 4.16 6.78
CA ASN A 43 14.38 5.07 5.76
C ASN A 43 14.36 4.45 4.34
N VAL A 44 13.28 3.77 4.01
CA VAL A 44 13.09 3.19 2.67
C VAL A 44 12.17 4.07 1.84
N ARG A 45 12.62 4.36 0.62
CA ARG A 45 11.84 5.01 -0.43
C ARG A 45 11.46 3.98 -1.47
N CYS A 46 10.19 3.96 -1.88
CA CYS A 46 9.69 3.07 -2.90
C CYS A 46 9.03 3.87 -4.04
N VAL A 47 9.30 3.48 -5.28
CA VAL A 47 8.66 4.02 -6.48
C VAL A 47 7.89 2.91 -7.15
N VAL A 48 6.62 3.18 -7.42
CA VAL A 48 5.68 2.17 -7.90
C VAL A 48 5.02 2.67 -9.17
N SER A 49 5.10 1.86 -10.23
CA SER A 49 4.47 2.11 -11.53
C SER A 49 3.60 0.91 -11.94
N ALA A 50 2.94 1.00 -13.09
CA ALA A 50 2.11 -0.11 -13.59
C ALA A 50 2.93 -1.37 -13.90
N GLU A 51 4.24 -1.23 -14.10
CA GLU A 51 5.14 -2.29 -14.54
C GLU A 51 5.93 -2.90 -13.39
N LYS A 52 6.32 -2.10 -12.39
CA LYS A 52 7.16 -2.56 -11.29
C LYS A 52 6.95 -1.79 -10.00
N ALA A 53 7.34 -2.42 -8.89
CA ALA A 53 7.56 -1.77 -7.61
C ALA A 53 9.04 -1.90 -7.26
N ALA A 54 9.69 -0.78 -6.95
CA ALA A 54 11.11 -0.76 -6.65
C ALA A 54 11.38 0.08 -5.40
N CYS A 55 12.27 -0.38 -4.53
CA CYS A 55 12.59 0.26 -3.27
C CYS A 55 14.10 0.42 -3.12
N GLU A 56 14.52 1.47 -2.44
CA GLU A 56 15.90 1.77 -2.09
C GLU A 56 15.97 2.22 -0.63
N ARG A 57 17.08 1.91 0.03
CA ARG A 57 17.36 2.48 1.35
C ARG A 57 18.03 3.83 1.16
N MET A 58 17.54 4.83 1.88
CA MET A 58 18.09 6.18 1.88
C MET A 58 19.22 6.35 2.90
N VAL A 59 20.00 5.28 3.11
CA VAL A 59 21.17 5.24 3.98
C VAL A 59 22.31 4.51 3.26
N PRO A 60 23.58 4.80 3.61
CA PRO A 60 24.72 4.09 3.03
C PRO A 60 24.62 2.58 3.21
N GLY A 61 25.04 1.81 2.19
CA GLY A 61 25.17 0.35 2.25
C GLY A 61 24.00 -0.45 1.66
N GLY A 62 22.87 0.18 1.31
CA GLY A 62 21.76 -0.52 0.64
C GLY A 62 21.16 -1.65 1.50
N PHE A 63 20.33 -2.49 0.87
CA PHE A 63 19.73 -3.64 1.55
C PHE A 63 20.76 -4.72 1.86
N ALA A 64 20.53 -5.49 2.93
CA ALA A 64 21.30 -6.68 3.22
C ALA A 64 21.17 -7.67 2.06
N GLY A 65 22.31 -8.12 1.53
CA GLY A 65 22.36 -9.04 0.38
C GLY A 65 22.24 -8.37 -1.00
N ALA A 66 22.09 -7.04 -1.06
CA ALA A 66 22.19 -6.32 -2.32
C ALA A 66 23.65 -6.32 -2.82
N PRO A 67 23.90 -6.49 -4.13
CA PRO A 67 25.19 -6.16 -4.72
C PRO A 67 25.54 -4.69 -4.47
N VAL A 68 26.84 -4.41 -4.28
CA VAL A 68 27.34 -3.06 -3.97
C VAL A 68 26.95 -2.04 -5.04
N ASP A 69 26.94 -2.47 -6.30
CA ASP A 69 26.60 -1.69 -7.47
C ASP A 69 25.11 -1.78 -7.86
N ALA A 70 24.30 -2.56 -7.13
CA ALA A 70 22.87 -2.74 -7.40
C ALA A 70 22.01 -2.65 -6.11
N PRO A 71 21.93 -1.47 -5.47
CA PRO A 71 21.32 -1.31 -4.15
C PRO A 71 19.78 -1.27 -4.17
N VAL A 72 19.15 -1.27 -5.35
CA VAL A 72 17.70 -1.15 -5.50
C VAL A 72 17.07 -2.53 -5.61
N ALA A 73 16.11 -2.82 -4.75
CA ALA A 73 15.28 -4.01 -4.84
C ALA A 73 14.07 -3.74 -5.73
N SER A 74 13.82 -4.55 -6.75
CA SER A 74 12.63 -4.42 -7.59
C SER A 74 11.90 -5.74 -7.81
N VAL A 75 10.59 -5.63 -7.98
CA VAL A 75 9.73 -6.72 -8.43
C VAL A 75 8.85 -6.21 -9.58
N ASP A 76 8.87 -6.92 -10.70
CA ASP A 76 8.05 -6.57 -11.86
C ASP A 76 6.62 -7.14 -11.76
N SER A 77 5.77 -6.76 -12.71
CA SER A 77 4.37 -7.18 -12.77
C SER A 77 4.15 -8.69 -12.92
N SER A 78 5.16 -9.43 -13.35
CA SER A 78 5.17 -10.90 -13.45
C SER A 78 5.69 -11.58 -12.18
N GLY A 79 6.13 -10.80 -11.19
CA GLY A 79 6.69 -11.28 -9.94
C GLY A 79 8.17 -11.60 -9.99
N LYS A 80 8.88 -11.24 -11.07
CA LYS A 80 10.32 -11.42 -11.12
C LYS A 80 11.00 -10.37 -10.25
N PHE A 81 11.75 -10.85 -9.27
CA PHE A 81 12.62 -10.02 -8.43
C PHE A 81 13.96 -9.74 -9.13
N SER A 82 14.53 -8.55 -8.91
CA SER A 82 15.87 -8.18 -9.39
C SER A 82 16.52 -7.12 -8.49
N TRP A 83 17.85 -7.09 -8.48
CA TRP A 83 18.64 -5.99 -7.96
C TRP A 83 19.00 -5.03 -9.11
N GLU A 84 18.78 -3.73 -8.94
CA GLU A 84 19.02 -2.71 -9.98
C GLU A 84 20.12 -1.72 -9.57
N ALA A 85 20.97 -1.36 -10.53
CA ALA A 85 22.11 -0.45 -10.36
C ALA A 85 21.76 1.04 -10.38
N ALA A 86 20.70 1.40 -11.10
CA ALA A 86 20.29 2.78 -11.21
C ALA A 86 19.56 3.21 -9.94
N PRO A 87 19.83 4.43 -9.41
CA PRO A 87 19.03 4.99 -8.33
C PRO A 87 17.56 5.08 -8.77
N LEU A 88 16.65 4.98 -7.80
CA LEU A 88 15.23 5.12 -8.13
C LEU A 88 14.97 6.50 -8.73
N GLY A 89 14.46 6.49 -9.96
CA GLY A 89 13.97 7.69 -10.62
C GLY A 89 12.76 8.29 -9.91
N GLY A 90 12.12 9.25 -10.58
CA GLY A 90 10.92 9.91 -10.07
C GLY A 90 11.25 11.10 -9.17
N THR A 91 10.61 12.23 -9.47
CA THR A 91 10.74 13.49 -8.75
C THR A 91 9.33 14.01 -8.46
N GLY A 92 9.05 14.41 -7.22
CA GLY A 92 7.73 14.91 -6.86
C GLY A 92 7.43 14.71 -5.39
N ASN A 93 6.15 14.85 -5.05
CA ASN A 93 5.68 14.66 -3.68
C ASN A 93 5.80 13.18 -3.30
N GLU A 94 6.32 12.94 -2.10
CA GLU A 94 6.47 11.62 -1.52
C GLU A 94 5.37 11.40 -0.48
N ILE A 95 4.68 10.27 -0.59
CA ILE A 95 3.62 9.90 0.34
C ILE A 95 4.23 9.07 1.47
N THR A 96 4.26 9.61 2.68
CA THR A 96 4.61 8.84 3.87
C THR A 96 3.46 7.91 4.24
N ILE A 97 3.72 6.60 4.23
CA ILE A 97 2.68 5.61 4.54
C ILE A 97 2.47 5.48 6.06
N VAL A 98 1.20 5.32 6.45
CA VAL A 98 0.79 5.12 7.84
C VAL A 98 0.61 3.63 8.11
N ASN A 99 1.06 3.16 9.28
CA ASN A 99 0.91 1.76 9.71
C ASN A 99 -0.55 1.32 9.70
N GLY A 100 -0.83 0.15 9.12
CA GLY A 100 -2.16 -0.44 9.00
C GLY A 100 -3.08 0.18 7.94
N GLN A 101 -2.66 1.26 7.27
CA GLN A 101 -3.42 1.85 6.16
C GLN A 101 -2.94 1.28 4.81
N PRO A 102 -3.84 0.69 4.00
CA PRO A 102 -3.49 0.26 2.65
C PRO A 102 -3.46 1.45 1.69
N TYR A 103 -2.42 1.50 0.86
CA TYR A 103 -2.27 2.47 -0.22
C TYR A 103 -2.32 1.75 -1.56
N HIS A 104 -3.14 2.23 -2.49
CA HIS A 104 -3.33 1.61 -3.79
C HIS A 104 -2.89 2.55 -4.91
N SER A 105 -1.93 2.13 -5.72
CA SER A 105 -1.47 2.88 -6.89
C SER A 105 -0.97 1.93 -7.97
N HIS A 106 -1.25 2.25 -9.24
CA HIS A 106 -0.74 1.50 -10.40
C HIS A 106 -0.90 -0.03 -10.35
N LYS A 107 -2.01 -0.53 -9.80
CA LYS A 107 -2.28 -1.96 -9.57
C LYS A 107 -1.40 -2.61 -8.50
N TRP A 108 -0.74 -1.84 -7.65
CA TRP A 108 -0.05 -2.30 -6.45
C TRP A 108 -0.80 -1.87 -5.19
N THR A 109 -0.59 -2.64 -4.13
CA THR A 109 -1.03 -2.31 -2.77
C THR A 109 0.18 -2.29 -1.87
N LEU A 110 0.38 -1.18 -1.16
CA LEU A 110 1.38 -1.05 -0.13
C LEU A 110 0.68 -1.06 1.22
N LEU A 111 1.17 -1.90 2.14
CA LEU A 111 0.68 -1.96 3.50
C LEU A 111 1.85 -2.02 4.45
N LEU A 112 2.02 -0.97 5.26
CA LEU A 112 2.95 -0.99 6.37
C LEU A 112 2.34 -1.76 7.53
N THR A 113 3.09 -2.71 8.06
CA THR A 113 2.76 -3.52 9.23
C THR A 113 3.96 -3.56 10.18
N ILE A 114 3.85 -4.25 11.32
CA ILE A 114 4.98 -4.48 12.23
C ILE A 114 6.10 -5.34 11.61
N GLU A 115 5.79 -6.17 10.61
CA GLU A 115 6.76 -6.99 9.87
C GLU A 115 7.48 -6.18 8.78
N GLY A 116 6.99 -4.97 8.51
CA GLY A 116 7.50 -4.07 7.49
C GLY A 116 6.48 -3.70 6.42
N THR A 117 6.98 -3.21 5.29
CA THR A 117 6.16 -2.75 4.17
C THR A 117 5.97 -3.87 3.17
N ARG A 118 4.72 -4.34 3.06
CA ARG A 118 4.31 -5.32 2.06
C ARG A 118 3.87 -4.62 0.78
N LEU A 119 4.54 -4.88 -0.33
CA LEU A 119 4.17 -4.41 -1.68
C LEU A 119 3.61 -5.59 -2.47
N SER A 120 2.30 -5.59 -2.73
CA SER A 120 1.61 -6.69 -3.43
C SER A 120 0.97 -6.22 -4.72
N ARG A 121 1.15 -6.98 -5.79
CA ARG A 121 0.47 -6.74 -7.05
C ARG A 121 -0.99 -7.16 -6.96
N LYS A 122 -1.91 -6.28 -7.33
CA LYS A 122 -3.34 -6.56 -7.40
C LYS A 122 -3.62 -7.58 -8.50
N GLY A 123 -4.28 -8.68 -8.13
CA GLY A 123 -4.74 -9.72 -9.07
C GLY A 123 -3.84 -10.95 -9.14
N ASN A 124 -2.70 -10.97 -8.44
CA ASN A 124 -1.88 -12.17 -8.26
C ASN A 124 -1.20 -12.14 -6.88
N SER A 125 -0.40 -13.16 -6.55
CA SER A 125 0.30 -13.25 -5.26
C SER A 125 1.68 -12.61 -5.28
N HIS A 126 2.08 -11.92 -6.34
CA HIS A 126 3.45 -11.45 -6.51
C HIS A 126 3.74 -10.17 -5.73
N GLY A 127 4.96 -10.06 -5.23
CA GLY A 127 5.40 -8.86 -4.55
C GLY A 127 6.72 -9.01 -3.82
N MET A 128 6.92 -8.10 -2.87
CA MET A 128 8.02 -8.18 -1.93
C MET A 128 7.63 -7.53 -0.60
N ASN A 129 8.25 -8.02 0.47
CA ASN A 129 8.20 -7.37 1.78
C ASN A 129 9.56 -6.73 2.08
N VAL A 130 9.55 -5.46 2.47
CA VAL A 130 10.71 -4.78 3.04
C VAL A 130 10.55 -4.78 4.55
N SER A 131 11.53 -5.29 5.30
CA SER A 131 11.45 -5.38 6.77
C SER A 131 11.24 -4.02 7.44
N ILE A 132 10.70 -4.02 8.66
CA ILE A 132 10.37 -2.79 9.40
C ILE A 132 11.56 -1.87 9.67
N ASP A 133 12.75 -2.45 9.85
CA ASP A 133 14.02 -1.74 10.00
C ASP A 133 14.62 -1.30 8.64
N GLY A 134 13.97 -1.68 7.54
CA GLY A 134 14.35 -1.36 6.17
C GLY A 134 15.56 -2.12 5.67
N THR A 135 16.04 -3.17 6.34
CA THR A 135 17.32 -3.82 6.02
C THR A 135 17.19 -5.00 5.07
N VAL A 136 16.13 -5.80 5.18
CA VAL A 136 15.94 -7.05 4.45
C VAL A 136 14.78 -6.92 3.46
N VAL A 137 14.94 -7.52 2.28
CA VAL A 137 13.88 -7.65 1.28
C VAL A 137 13.60 -9.12 1.02
N THR A 138 12.32 -9.50 1.04
CA THR A 138 11.88 -10.87 0.75
C THR A 138 10.84 -10.85 -0.37
N PRO A 139 11.17 -11.30 -1.59
CA PRO A 139 10.21 -11.44 -2.67
C PRO A 139 9.26 -12.63 -2.41
N TYR A 140 8.04 -12.57 -2.96
CA TYR A 140 7.04 -13.64 -2.89
C TYR A 140 6.10 -13.65 -4.10
#